data_AF-A0A9E0TJM5-F1
#
_entry.id   AF-A0A9E0TJM5-F1
#
_cell.length_a   1.000
_cell.length_b   1.000
_cell.length_c   1.000
_cell.angle_alpha   90.00
_cell.angle_beta   90.00
_cell.angle_gamma   90.00
#
_symmetry.space_group_name_H-M   'P 1'
#
loop_
_entity.id
_entity.type
_entity.pdbx_description
1 polymer ?
#
loop_
_entity_poly.entity_id
_entity_poly.type
_entity_poly.pdbx_seq_one_letter_code
_entity_poly.pdbx_strand_id
1 'polypeptide(L)'
;MLAVLGAIDAGHCTLVQIVAATGLDKKTVTSLVAQAGEQACVFISKSGASYSIEAWGPVLKKEGAKKAWTGALNAPMIDSAN
;
A
#
# COMPACT_ATOMS: atom_id res chain seq x y z
N MET A 1 0.10 0.59 -7.04
CA MET A 1 1.10 1.12 -6.07
C MET A 1 0.48 1.43 -4.71
N LEU A 2 -0.50 2.33 -4.60
CA LEU A 2 -1.09 2.74 -3.31
C LEU A 2 -1.70 1.60 -2.48
N ALA A 3 -2.47 0.70 -3.10
CA ALA A 3 -3.07 -0.45 -2.40
C ALA A 3 -2.01 -1.41 -1.81
N VAL A 4 -0.86 -1.56 -2.47
CA VAL A 4 0.27 -2.37 -1.97
C VAL A 4 0.88 -1.73 -0.72
N LEU A 5 1.09 -0.41 -0.74
CA LEU A 5 1.58 0.32 0.43
C LEU A 5 0.55 0.31 1.57
N GLY A 6 -0.73 0.44 1.26
CA GLY A 6 -1.81 0.35 2.22
C GLY A 6 -1.91 -1.04 2.87
N ALA A 7 -1.66 -2.12 2.11
CA ALA A 7 -1.60 -3.47 2.67
C ALA A 7 -0.43 -3.64 3.64
N ILE A 8 0.76 -3.12 3.30
CA ILE A 8 1.94 -3.14 4.20
C ILE A 8 1.63 -2.36 5.49
N ASP A 9 1.06 -1.16 5.37
CA ASP A 9 0.66 -0.34 6.52
C ASP A 9 -0.45 -0.97 7.38
N ALA A 10 -1.32 -1.78 6.76
CA ALA A 10 -2.35 -2.56 7.45
C ALA A 10 -1.80 -3.81 8.16
N GLY A 11 -0.49 -4.10 8.06
CA GLY A 11 0.16 -5.21 8.75
C GLY A 11 0.37 -6.46 7.89
N HIS A 12 0.13 -6.39 6.58
CA HIS A 12 0.54 -7.45 5.67
C HIS A 12 2.03 -7.32 5.37
N CYS A 13 2.86 -7.90 6.25
CA CYS A 13 4.29 -7.68 6.18
C CYS A 13 5.00 -8.59 5.17
N THR A 14 4.46 -9.75 4.80
CA THR A 14 5.17 -10.66 3.87
C THR A 14 4.67 -10.55 2.44
N LEU A 15 5.54 -10.86 1.47
CA LEU A 15 5.16 -10.85 0.05
C LEU A 15 3.92 -11.72 -0.24
N VAL A 16 3.79 -12.87 0.43
CA VAL A 16 2.64 -13.77 0.28
C VAL A 16 1.37 -13.13 0.83
N GLN A 17 1.44 -12.48 2.00
CA GLN A 17 0.30 -11.77 2.57
C GLN A 17 -0.14 -10.59 1.69
N ILE A 18 0.81 -9.82 1.17
CA ILE A 18 0.51 -8.67 0.31
C ILE A 18 -0.15 -9.13 -1.01
N VAL A 19 0.35 -10.21 -1.61
CA VAL A 19 -0.26 -10.83 -2.80
C VAL A 19 -1.68 -11.32 -2.50
N ALA A 20 -1.88 -12.03 -1.40
CA ALA A 20 -3.19 -12.52 -0.99
C ALA A 20 -4.18 -11.37 -0.70
N ALA A 21 -3.68 -10.29 -0.11
CA ALA A 21 -4.46 -9.11 0.23
C ALA A 21 -4.85 -8.31 -1.02
N THR A 22 -3.89 -8.04 -1.92
CA THR A 22 -4.09 -7.17 -3.09
C THR A 22 -4.61 -7.89 -4.33
N GLY A 23 -4.56 -9.22 -4.37
CA GLY A 23 -4.90 -10.02 -5.56
C GLY A 23 -3.90 -9.91 -6.71
N LEU A 24 -2.77 -9.24 -6.50
CA LEU A 24 -1.71 -9.05 -7.50
C LEU A 24 -0.68 -10.15 -7.44
N ASP A 25 -0.02 -10.46 -8.55
CA ASP A 25 1.07 -11.43 -8.55
C ASP A 25 2.36 -10.89 -7.89
N LYS A 26 3.25 -11.81 -7.48
CA LYS A 26 4.50 -11.49 -6.77
C LYS A 26 5.40 -10.51 -7.55
N LYS A 27 5.48 -10.64 -8.88
CA LYS A 27 6.34 -9.79 -9.72
C LYS A 27 5.78 -8.37 -9.74
N THR A 28 4.46 -8.24 -9.89
CA THR A 28 3.78 -6.94 -9.85
C THR A 28 3.93 -6.27 -8.49
N VAL A 29 3.70 -6.98 -7.37
CA VAL A 29 3.89 -6.42 -6.02
C VAL A 29 5.34 -5.93 -5.82
N THR A 30 6.33 -6.73 -6.20
CA THR A 30 7.75 -6.37 -6.05
C THR A 30 8.11 -5.12 -6.87
N SER A 31 7.62 -5.04 -8.12
CA SER A 31 7.83 -3.88 -8.98
C SER A 31 7.18 -2.62 -8.40
N LEU A 32 5.97 -2.73 -7.85
CA LEU A 32 5.26 -1.60 -7.25
C LEU A 32 5.93 -1.10 -5.96
N VAL A 33 6.53 -1.99 -5.16
CA VAL A 33 7.31 -1.62 -3.98
C VAL A 33 8.57 -0.84 -4.40
N ALA A 34 9.29 -1.31 -5.42
CA ALA A 34 10.46 -0.60 -5.94
C ALA A 34 10.10 0.79 -6.50
N GLN A 35 9.04 0.86 -7.31
CA GLN A 35 8.54 2.12 -7.87
C GLN A 35 8.11 3.12 -6.79
N ALA A 36 7.53 2.66 -5.67
CA ALA A 36 7.18 3.55 -4.57
C ALA A 36 8.41 4.24 -3.95
N GLY A 37 9.53 3.52 -3.84
CA GLY A 37 10.80 4.10 -3.43
C GLY A 37 11.35 5.09 -4.44
N GLU A 38 11.41 4.71 -5.71
CA GLU A 38 12.02 5.51 -6.78
C GLU A 38 11.20 6.76 -7.14
N GLN A 39 9.88 6.64 -7.24
CA GLN A 39 9.01 7.69 -7.78
C GLN A 39 8.43 8.61 -6.70
N ALA A 40 8.25 8.09 -5.49
CA ALA A 40 7.57 8.81 -4.41
C ALA A 40 8.44 9.01 -3.15
N CYS A 41 9.69 8.56 -3.17
CA CYS A 41 10.60 8.58 -2.03
C CYS A 41 10.03 7.89 -0.79
N VAL A 42 9.26 6.81 -0.98
CA VAL A 42 8.78 5.97 0.13
C VAL A 42 9.94 5.10 0.61
N PHE A 43 10.29 5.23 1.88
CA PHE A 43 11.30 4.38 2.50
C PHE A 43 10.64 3.11 3.04
N ILE A 44 10.91 1.99 2.37
CA ILE A 44 10.38 0.67 2.71
C ILE A 44 11.55 -0.19 3.17
N SER A 45 11.56 -0.53 4.46
CA SER A 45 12.54 -1.44 5.02
C SER A 45 12.12 -2.89 4.78
N LYS A 46 13.10 -3.75 4.50
CA LYS A 46 12.90 -5.19 4.38
C LYS A 46 13.76 -5.90 5.41
N SER A 47 13.12 -6.51 6.41
CA SER A 47 13.77 -7.33 7.43
C SER A 47 13.43 -8.80 7.18
N GLY A 48 14.36 -9.52 6.55
CA GLY A 48 14.12 -10.91 6.13
C GLY A 48 13.00 -10.99 5.08
N ALA A 49 11.89 -11.63 5.45
CA ALA A 49 10.71 -11.77 4.59
C ALA A 49 9.64 -10.69 4.81
N SER A 50 9.84 -9.80 5.79
CA SER A 50 8.89 -8.77 6.19
C SER A 50 9.24 -7.39 5.60
N TYR A 51 8.22 -6.67 5.15
CA TYR A 51 8.23 -5.30 4.66
C TYR A 51 7.60 -4.37 5.70
N SER A 52 8.22 -3.22 5.90
CA SER A 52 7.72 -2.14 6.77
C SER A 52 7.90 -0.80 6.09
N ILE A 53 6.91 0.09 6.17
CA ILE A 53 7.04 1.47 5.69
C ILE A 53 7.59 2.31 6.83
N GLU A 54 8.82 2.79 6.66
CA GLU A 54 9.52 3.64 7.63
C GLU A 54 9.23 5.12 7.38
N ALA A 55 9.12 5.52 6.10
CA ALA A 55 8.75 6.87 5.72
C ALA A 55 7.95 6.89 4.41
N TRP A 56 6.95 7.77 4.32
CA TRP A 56 6.06 7.87 3.15
C TRP A 56 6.57 8.83 2.05
N GLY A 57 7.66 9.54 2.31
CA GLY A 57 8.14 10.60 1.42
C GLY A 57 7.22 11.83 1.41
N PRO A 58 7.51 12.83 0.54
CA PRO A 58 6.74 14.06 0.47
C PRO A 58 5.45 13.96 -0.37
N VAL A 59 5.35 12.94 -1.23
CA VAL A 59 4.29 12.84 -2.25
C VAL A 59 3.10 12.01 -1.79
N LEU A 60 3.35 10.88 -1.11
CA LEU A 60 2.29 9.96 -0.71
C LEU A 60 1.90 10.17 0.75
N LYS A 61 0.58 10.17 1.01
CA LYS A 61 0.03 10.22 2.36
C LYS A 61 -0.48 8.84 2.77
N LYS A 62 -0.18 8.44 4.02
CA LYS A 62 -0.66 7.18 4.64
C LYS A 62 -2.16 6.98 4.46
N GLU A 63 -2.96 8.03 4.70
CA GLU A 63 -4.42 7.96 4.56
C GLU A 63 -4.88 7.65 3.14
N GLY A 64 -4.20 8.19 2.13
CA GLY A 64 -4.52 7.92 0.72
C GLY A 64 -4.27 6.46 0.35
N ALA A 65 -3.17 5.89 0.86
CA ALA A 65 -2.86 4.48 0.67
C ALA A 65 -3.85 3.56 1.39
N LYS A 66 -4.25 3.91 2.63
CA LYS A 66 -5.29 3.20 3.37
C LYS A 66 -6.63 3.22 2.61
N LYS A 67 -7.06 4.38 2.10
CA LYS A 67 -8.31 4.50 1.31
C LYS A 67 -8.25 3.72 0.00
N ALA A 68 -7.11 3.72 -0.68
CA ALA A 68 -6.90 2.92 -1.88
C ALA A 68 -6.95 1.42 -1.58
N TRP A 69 -6.43 1.01 -0.42
CA TRP A 69 -6.46 -0.37 0.04
C TRP A 69 -7.87 -0.85 0.40
N THR A 70 -8.63 -0.07 1.16
CA THR A 70 -10.00 -0.46 1.58
C THR A 70 -11.05 -0.27 0.49
N GLY A 71 -10.66 0.09 -0.75
CA GLY A 71 -11.58 0.43 -1.84
C GLY A 71 -12.36 1.74 -1.62
N ALA A 72 -12.13 2.44 -0.50
CA ALA A 72 -12.82 3.68 -0.12
C ALA A 72 -12.37 4.89 -0.95
N LEU A 73 -11.33 4.75 -1.77
CA LEU A 73 -10.86 5.80 -2.67
C LEU A 73 -11.92 6.19 -3.73
N ASN A 74 -12.79 5.25 -4.11
CA ASN A 74 -13.85 5.42 -5.11
C ASN A 74 -15.26 5.20 -4.53
N ALA A 75 -15.41 5.08 -3.21
CA ALA A 75 -16.74 4.91 -2.63
C ALA A 75 -17.54 6.20 -2.88
N PRO A 76 -18.72 6.14 -3.56
CA PRO A 76 -19.61 7.28 -3.57
C PRO A 76 -19.91 7.65 -2.12
N MET A 77 -19.72 8.92 -1.77
CA MET A 77 -20.17 9.45 -0.49
C MET A 77 -21.70 9.38 -0.52
N ILE A 78 -22.27 8.26 -0.09
CA ILE A 78 -23.70 8.17 0.16
C ILE A 78 -23.92 8.91 1.46
N ASP A 79 -24.13 10.22 1.35
CA ASP A 79 -24.68 11.04 2.42
C ASP A 79 -26.11 10.51 2.66
N SER A 80 -26.24 9.57 3.60
CA SER A 80 -27.56 9.22 4.14
C SER A 80 -27.98 10.39 5.01
N ALA A 81 -28.55 11.42 4.39
CA ALA A 81 -29.31 12.44 5.07
C ALA A 81 -30.52 11.75 5.73
N ASN A 82 -30.49 11.76 7.06
CA ASN A 82 -31.63 11.43 7.93
C ASN A 82 -32.42 12.70 8.24
#